data_AF-C5K5E8-F1
#
_entry.id   AF-C5K5E8-F1
#
_cell.length_a   1.000
_cell.length_b   1.000
_cell.length_c   1.000
_cell.angle_alpha   90.00
_cell.angle_beta   90.00
_cell.angle_gamma   90.00
#
_symmetry.space_group_name_H-M   'P 1'
#
loop_
_entity.id
_entity.type
_entity.pdbx_description
1 polymer ?
#
loop_
_entity_poly.entity_id
_entity_poly.type
_entity_poly.pdbx_seq_one_letter_code
_entity_poly.pdbx_strand_id
1 'polypeptide(L)'
;MTSGSGALRHVVARRTHKERHQLASRQKLGLLEKHKDYSKRAKDYHRKEDQLNNLRQKAALRNKDEFYYRMTSSKQKKGDVIHSGAKLDRDQLKLVDTQDLRYVSNRRVIDEKKIEKMKKNLHLLDDYSGRHTIFVDSEDESSQAATNGKFNPAEYFDTDERLLGRVSNRLTKDQLAKGVIPAAVSGAPEQYSTLLSLQNRADKLKEVEAELELRKEVRAERGRRKKMVDDKKGSVDVANAPITVQYVSPIRRVELGKGMAATVGRSDWGFFRCGTSIKVDEMSGCLSK
;
A
#
# COMPACT_ATOMS: atom_id res chain seq x y z
N MET A 1 -30.47 -21.01 -71.87
CA MET A 1 -30.78 -19.58 -72.09
C MET A 1 -31.92 -19.19 -71.17
N THR A 2 -31.63 -18.50 -70.06
CA THR A 2 -32.63 -17.82 -69.20
C THR A 2 -32.35 -16.33 -69.25
N SER A 3 -32.63 -15.75 -70.42
CA SER A 3 -32.64 -14.32 -70.68
C SER A 3 -33.84 -13.67 -69.99
N GLY A 4 -33.61 -12.60 -69.22
CA GLY A 4 -34.60 -11.51 -69.17
C GLY A 4 -35.15 -11.01 -67.83
N SER A 5 -34.67 -11.38 -66.64
CA SER A 5 -35.24 -10.85 -65.37
C SER A 5 -34.33 -9.90 -64.57
N GLY A 6 -33.15 -9.56 -65.12
CA GLY A 6 -32.17 -8.70 -64.44
C GLY A 6 -31.94 -7.33 -65.09
N ALA A 7 -32.42 -7.08 -66.31
CA ALA A 7 -32.02 -5.92 -67.11
C ALA A 7 -32.64 -4.58 -66.65
N LEU A 8 -33.84 -4.60 -66.05
CA LEU A 8 -34.54 -3.40 -65.52
C LEU A 8 -34.39 -3.21 -64.00
N ARG A 9 -33.34 -3.78 -63.38
CA ARG A 9 -33.09 -3.73 -61.93
C ARG A 9 -32.83 -2.32 -61.36
N HIS A 10 -32.47 -1.37 -62.23
CA HIS A 10 -32.15 0.02 -61.87
C HIS A 10 -33.31 1.00 -62.11
N VAL A 11 -34.36 0.60 -62.83
CA VAL A 11 -35.54 1.43 -63.13
C VAL A 11 -36.59 1.31 -62.03
N VAL A 12 -36.68 0.15 -61.37
CA VAL A 12 -37.51 -0.08 -60.18
C VAL A 12 -36.65 -0.68 -59.09
N ALA A 13 -36.40 0.07 -58.02
CA ALA A 13 -35.61 -0.42 -56.89
C ALA A 13 -36.35 -1.58 -56.20
N ARG A 14 -35.69 -2.74 -56.06
CA ARG A 14 -36.24 -3.86 -55.27
C ARG A 14 -36.26 -3.48 -53.80
N ARG A 15 -37.39 -3.66 -53.13
CA ARG A 15 -37.53 -3.36 -51.70
C ARG A 15 -36.58 -4.25 -50.90
N THR A 16 -35.76 -3.64 -50.05
CA THR A 16 -34.97 -4.37 -49.06
C THR A 16 -35.90 -4.86 -47.95
N HIS A 17 -36.01 -6.17 -47.76
CA HIS A 17 -36.74 -6.75 -46.64
C HIS A 17 -35.87 -6.69 -45.38
N LYS A 18 -36.33 -5.97 -44.35
CA LYS A 18 -35.66 -5.87 -43.05
C LYS A 18 -36.02 -7.06 -42.16
N GLU A 19 -35.08 -7.50 -41.34
CA GLU A 19 -35.29 -8.60 -40.40
C GLU A 19 -36.10 -8.13 -39.17
N ARG A 20 -36.93 -9.00 -38.59
CA ARG A 20 -37.75 -8.69 -37.40
C ARG A 20 -36.97 -8.91 -36.10
N HIS A 21 -37.25 -8.09 -35.10
CA HIS A 21 -36.71 -8.20 -33.73
C HIS A 21 -37.36 -9.34 -32.92
N GLN A 22 -36.80 -9.64 -31.74
CA GLN A 22 -37.36 -10.60 -30.77
C GLN A 22 -38.63 -10.04 -30.11
N LEU A 23 -39.62 -10.89 -29.81
CA LEU A 23 -40.85 -10.46 -29.15
C LEU A 23 -40.57 -9.84 -27.77
N ALA A 24 -41.23 -8.73 -27.43
CA ALA A 24 -40.95 -7.96 -26.20
C ALA A 24 -41.00 -8.82 -24.92
N SER A 25 -42.02 -9.68 -24.79
CA SER A 25 -42.16 -10.60 -23.63
C SER A 25 -41.03 -11.64 -23.50
N ARG A 26 -40.28 -11.89 -24.57
CA ARG A 26 -39.18 -12.86 -24.64
C ARG A 26 -37.80 -12.21 -24.77
N GLN A 27 -37.70 -10.89 -24.63
CA GLN A 27 -36.41 -10.19 -24.70
C GLN A 27 -35.39 -10.70 -23.66
N LYS A 28 -35.86 -11.23 -22.53
CA LYS A 28 -35.01 -11.87 -21.51
C LYS A 28 -34.16 -13.05 -22.03
N LEU A 29 -34.56 -13.69 -23.14
CA LEU A 29 -33.84 -14.82 -23.75
C LEU A 29 -32.74 -14.37 -24.73
N GLY A 30 -32.56 -13.06 -24.90
CA GLY A 30 -31.60 -12.49 -25.84
C GLY A 30 -32.15 -12.38 -27.27
N LEU A 31 -31.22 -12.24 -28.22
CA LEU A 31 -31.55 -12.03 -29.63
C LEU A 31 -32.21 -13.26 -30.25
N LEU A 32 -33.25 -13.02 -31.06
CA LEU A 32 -33.91 -14.08 -31.81
C LEU A 32 -33.05 -14.51 -32.99
N GLU A 33 -32.39 -15.65 -32.87
CA GLU A 33 -31.54 -16.22 -33.89
C GLU A 33 -32.28 -16.42 -35.21
N LYS A 34 -31.60 -16.10 -36.32
CA LYS A 34 -32.11 -16.31 -37.69
C LYS A 34 -31.32 -17.41 -38.39
N HIS A 35 -31.74 -17.76 -39.60
CA HIS A 35 -31.10 -18.82 -40.38
C HIS A 35 -29.59 -18.58 -40.59
N LYS A 36 -29.17 -17.32 -40.76
CA LYS A 36 -27.75 -16.94 -40.86
C LYS A 36 -26.96 -17.31 -39.60
N ASP A 37 -27.55 -17.07 -38.43
CA ASP A 37 -26.92 -17.37 -37.13
C ASP A 37 -26.90 -18.88 -36.87
N TYR A 38 -28.00 -19.57 -37.17
CA TYR A 38 -28.08 -21.02 -37.12
C TYR A 38 -27.01 -21.67 -38.02
N SER A 39 -26.84 -21.20 -39.26
CA SER A 39 -25.83 -21.72 -40.19
C SER A 39 -24.42 -21.57 -39.63
N LYS A 40 -24.10 -20.42 -39.01
CA LYS A 40 -22.81 -20.21 -38.34
C LYS A 40 -22.62 -21.14 -37.15
N ARG A 41 -23.65 -21.29 -36.31
CA ARG A 41 -23.61 -22.18 -35.14
C ARG A 41 -23.46 -23.65 -35.54
N ALA A 42 -24.21 -24.11 -36.53
CA ALA A 42 -24.13 -25.49 -37.02
C ALA A 42 -22.74 -25.80 -37.60
N LYS A 43 -22.17 -24.87 -38.38
CA LYS A 43 -20.80 -25.01 -38.90
C LYS A 43 -19.75 -25.06 -37.78
N ASP A 44 -19.87 -24.22 -36.76
CA ASP A 44 -18.96 -24.25 -35.60
C ASP A 44 -19.10 -25.55 -34.80
N TYR A 45 -20.33 -26.02 -34.57
CA TYR A 45 -20.61 -27.28 -33.89
C TYR A 45 -19.97 -28.47 -34.64
N HIS A 46 -20.23 -28.61 -35.94
CA HIS A 46 -19.65 -29.69 -36.73
C HIS A 46 -18.13 -29.61 -36.83
N ARG A 47 -17.55 -28.40 -36.93
CA ARG A 47 -16.10 -28.22 -36.88
C ARG A 47 -15.49 -28.77 -35.57
N LYS A 48 -16.14 -28.51 -34.43
CA LYS A 48 -15.69 -29.01 -33.12
C LYS A 48 -15.89 -30.52 -33.01
N GLU A 49 -17.01 -31.03 -33.50
CA GLU A 49 -17.32 -32.46 -33.56
C GLU A 49 -16.27 -33.21 -34.39
N ASP A 50 -15.95 -32.72 -35.58
CA ASP A 50 -14.92 -33.29 -36.46
C ASP A 50 -13.54 -33.26 -35.78
N GLN A 51 -13.19 -32.15 -35.12
CA GLN A 51 -11.94 -32.08 -34.34
C GLN A 51 -11.90 -33.12 -33.21
N LEU A 52 -12.99 -33.28 -32.46
CA LEU A 52 -13.06 -34.27 -31.39
C LEU A 52 -12.97 -35.71 -31.94
N ASN A 53 -13.62 -35.99 -33.07
CA ASN A 53 -13.54 -37.31 -33.71
C ASN A 53 -12.11 -37.61 -34.19
N ASN A 54 -11.44 -36.63 -34.79
CA ASN A 54 -10.04 -36.75 -35.18
C ASN A 54 -9.11 -36.97 -33.96
N LEU A 55 -9.35 -36.26 -32.85
CA LEU A 55 -8.59 -36.47 -31.61
C LEU A 55 -8.84 -37.84 -30.98
N ARG A 56 -10.09 -38.33 -31.00
CA ARG A 56 -10.45 -39.69 -30.55
C ARG A 56 -9.75 -40.76 -31.38
N GLN A 57 -9.74 -40.61 -32.71
CA GLN A 57 -9.03 -41.53 -33.60
C GLN A 57 -7.52 -41.53 -33.32
N LYS A 58 -6.90 -40.35 -33.19
CA LYS A 58 -5.48 -40.24 -32.83
C LYS A 58 -5.15 -40.87 -31.48
N ALA A 59 -6.03 -40.69 -30.48
CA ALA A 59 -5.87 -41.30 -29.16
C ALA A 59 -6.00 -42.83 -29.22
N ALA A 60 -6.94 -43.36 -30.00
CA ALA A 60 -7.15 -44.80 -30.17
C ALA A 60 -5.99 -45.48 -30.93
N LEU A 61 -5.42 -44.78 -31.92
CA LEU A 61 -4.31 -45.27 -32.75
C LEU A 61 -2.92 -44.97 -32.15
N ARG A 62 -2.84 -44.47 -30.92
CA ARG A 62 -1.56 -44.14 -30.27
C ARG A 62 -0.73 -45.39 -30.01
N ASN A 63 0.52 -45.39 -30.45
CA ASN A 63 1.50 -46.41 -30.09
C ASN A 63 1.98 -46.21 -28.64
N LYS A 64 1.94 -47.25 -27.81
CA LYS A 64 2.36 -47.20 -26.39
C LYS A 64 3.86 -46.99 -26.23
N ASP A 65 4.65 -47.46 -27.19
CA ASP A 65 6.12 -47.43 -27.15
C ASP A 65 6.70 -46.24 -27.94
N GLU A 66 5.88 -45.27 -28.33
CA GLU A 66 6.35 -44.09 -29.06
C GLU A 66 7.28 -43.22 -28.18
N PHE A 67 8.43 -42.87 -28.72
CA PHE A 67 9.39 -41.99 -28.06
C PHE A 67 9.71 -40.77 -28.94
N TYR A 68 9.47 -39.58 -28.39
CA TYR A 68 9.88 -38.31 -28.98
C TYR A 68 10.89 -37.63 -28.05
N TYR A 69 11.99 -37.09 -28.59
CA TYR A 69 13.03 -36.45 -27.77
C TYR A 69 12.51 -35.37 -26.80
N ARG A 70 11.43 -34.65 -27.17
CA ARG A 70 10.82 -33.63 -26.29
C ARG A 70 10.26 -34.20 -24.98
N MET A 71 9.91 -35.49 -24.94
CA MET A 71 9.42 -36.20 -23.74
C MET A 71 10.44 -36.19 -22.60
N THR A 72 11.73 -36.04 -22.89
CA THR A 72 12.79 -35.89 -21.87
C THR A 72 12.71 -34.56 -21.11
N SER A 73 12.23 -33.51 -21.78
CA SER A 73 12.13 -32.15 -21.23
C SER A 73 10.74 -31.81 -20.70
N SER A 74 9.69 -32.29 -21.38
CA SER A 74 8.30 -32.03 -21.02
C SER A 74 7.84 -32.96 -19.90
N LYS A 75 7.18 -32.41 -18.88
CA LYS A 75 6.62 -33.18 -17.78
C LYS A 75 5.11 -33.26 -17.91
N GLN A 76 4.54 -34.42 -17.63
CA GLN A 76 3.09 -34.61 -17.54
C GLN A 76 2.72 -35.00 -16.12
N LYS A 77 1.59 -34.49 -15.62
CA LYS A 77 1.04 -34.86 -14.31
C LYS A 77 -0.46 -35.06 -14.44
N LYS A 78 -0.96 -36.23 -14.04
CA LYS A 78 -2.38 -36.60 -14.14
C LYS A 78 -2.99 -36.43 -15.55
N GLY A 79 -2.18 -36.59 -16.61
CA GLY A 79 -2.62 -36.47 -18.00
C GLY A 79 -2.38 -35.10 -18.65
N ASP A 80 -2.08 -34.06 -17.87
CA ASP A 80 -1.84 -32.72 -18.39
C ASP A 80 -0.35 -32.40 -18.52
N VAL A 81 0.02 -31.69 -19.59
CA VAL A 81 1.39 -31.20 -19.81
C VAL A 81 1.65 -30.00 -18.90
N ILE A 82 2.68 -30.08 -18.05
CA ILE A 82 3.13 -28.98 -17.20
C ILE A 82 4.17 -28.17 -17.95
N HIS A 83 3.88 -26.89 -18.17
CA HIS A 83 4.87 -25.90 -18.58
C HIS A 83 5.50 -25.28 -17.32
N SER A 84 6.70 -25.73 -16.95
CA SER A 84 7.47 -25.06 -15.90
C SER A 84 8.11 -23.80 -16.49
N GLY A 85 7.83 -22.63 -15.89
CA GLY A 85 8.56 -21.41 -16.18
C GLY A 85 10.06 -21.54 -15.86
N ALA A 86 10.87 -20.66 -16.43
CA ALA A 86 12.30 -20.61 -16.15
C ALA A 86 12.53 -20.34 -14.65
N LYS A 87 13.29 -21.21 -14.00
CA LYS A 87 13.73 -20.98 -12.63
C LYS A 87 14.87 -19.98 -12.67
N LEU A 88 14.75 -18.89 -11.91
CA LEU A 88 15.82 -17.93 -11.75
C LEU A 88 16.93 -18.53 -10.90
N ASP A 89 18.17 -18.29 -11.32
CA ASP A 89 19.34 -18.63 -10.52
C ASP A 89 19.39 -17.78 -9.24
N ARG A 90 20.11 -18.26 -8.22
CA ARG A 90 20.26 -17.57 -6.94
C ARG A 90 20.81 -16.15 -7.08
N ASP A 91 21.75 -15.93 -7.99
CA ASP A 91 22.31 -14.59 -8.18
C ASP A 91 21.36 -13.66 -8.92
N GLN A 92 20.58 -14.19 -9.87
CA GLN A 92 19.48 -13.45 -10.51
C GLN A 92 18.41 -13.07 -9.48
N LEU A 93 18.09 -13.97 -8.54
CA LEU A 93 17.16 -13.72 -7.45
C LEU A 93 17.66 -12.65 -6.48
N LYS A 94 18.97 -12.59 -6.20
CA LYS A 94 19.57 -11.49 -5.40
C LYS A 94 19.44 -10.16 -6.13
N LEU A 95 19.73 -10.14 -7.43
CA LEU A 95 19.61 -8.95 -8.26
C LEU A 95 18.17 -8.41 -8.25
N VAL A 96 17.17 -9.26 -8.45
CA VAL A 96 15.74 -8.88 -8.40
C VAL A 96 15.39 -8.26 -7.05
N ASP A 97 15.73 -8.92 -5.93
CA ASP A 97 15.45 -8.38 -4.60
C ASP A 97 16.11 -7.01 -4.37
N THR A 98 17.35 -6.80 -4.88
CA THR A 98 18.01 -5.48 -4.77
C THR A 98 17.31 -4.39 -5.59
N GLN A 99 16.78 -4.74 -6.76
CA GLN A 99 16.04 -3.81 -7.61
C GLN A 99 14.69 -3.45 -6.98
N ASP A 100 13.97 -4.44 -6.46
CA ASP A 100 12.68 -4.25 -5.78
C ASP A 100 12.85 -3.36 -4.55
N LEU A 101 13.84 -3.64 -3.69
CA LEU A 101 14.15 -2.82 -2.52
C LEU A 101 14.47 -1.38 -2.93
N ARG A 102 15.29 -1.19 -3.97
CA ARG A 102 15.62 0.14 -4.49
C ARG A 102 14.39 0.87 -5.02
N TYR A 103 13.48 0.17 -5.69
CA TYR A 103 12.25 0.75 -6.20
C TYR A 103 11.32 1.20 -5.06
N VAL A 104 11.09 0.33 -4.07
CA VAL A 104 10.21 0.61 -2.92
C VAL A 104 10.77 1.74 -2.06
N SER A 105 12.07 1.71 -1.71
CA SER A 105 12.74 2.77 -0.95
C SER A 105 12.63 4.14 -1.64
N ASN A 106 12.96 4.21 -2.94
CA ASN A 106 12.80 5.43 -3.72
C ASN A 106 11.34 5.91 -3.75
N ARG A 107 10.38 4.99 -3.85
CA ARG A 107 8.96 5.34 -3.86
C ARG A 107 8.52 5.91 -2.51
N ARG A 108 8.98 5.34 -1.40
CA ARG A 108 8.72 5.88 -0.06
C ARG A 108 9.29 7.29 0.08
N VAL A 109 10.55 7.51 -0.31
CA VAL A 109 11.20 8.84 -0.23
C VAL A 109 10.46 9.89 -1.06
N ILE A 110 9.96 9.52 -2.25
CA ILE A 110 9.14 10.43 -3.07
C ILE A 110 7.85 10.82 -2.33
N ASP A 111 7.21 9.87 -1.65
CA ASP A 111 5.98 10.11 -0.92
C ASP A 111 6.21 10.93 0.35
N GLU A 112 7.29 10.67 1.08
CA GLU A 112 7.71 11.47 2.23
C GLU A 112 7.97 12.93 1.84
N LYS A 113 8.69 13.17 0.74
CA LYS A 113 8.91 14.53 0.22
C LYS A 113 7.60 15.22 -0.17
N LYS A 114 6.62 14.48 -0.69
CA LYS A 114 5.29 15.02 -0.99
C LYS A 114 4.53 15.35 0.28
N ILE A 115 4.58 14.48 1.29
CA ILE A 115 3.98 14.71 2.60
C ILE A 115 4.60 15.97 3.23
N GLU A 116 5.92 16.10 3.24
CA GLU A 116 6.61 17.28 3.76
C GLU A 116 6.20 18.56 3.02
N LYS A 117 6.17 18.53 1.69
CA LYS A 117 5.74 19.68 0.88
C LYS A 117 4.28 20.05 1.17
N MET A 118 3.39 19.07 1.27
CA MET A 118 1.98 19.33 1.59
C MET A 118 1.82 19.83 3.02
N LYS A 119 2.48 19.23 4.02
CA LYS A 119 2.48 19.72 5.41
C LYS A 119 2.98 21.16 5.53
N LYS A 120 3.98 21.55 4.73
CA LYS A 120 4.48 22.93 4.69
C LYS A 120 3.46 23.91 4.12
N ASN A 121 2.70 23.50 3.10
CA ASN A 121 1.69 24.35 2.46
C ASN A 121 0.36 24.37 3.24
N LEU A 122 0.01 23.27 3.89
CA LEU A 122 -1.21 23.09 4.64
C LEU A 122 -0.96 23.60 6.07
N HIS A 123 -1.03 24.92 6.21
CA HIS A 123 -0.94 25.54 7.52
C HIS A 123 -2.20 25.13 8.32
N LEU A 124 -2.02 24.24 9.31
CA LEU A 124 -3.03 23.79 10.27
C LEU A 124 -3.42 24.95 11.21
N LEU A 125 -3.99 26.01 10.64
CA LEU A 125 -4.17 27.30 11.30
C LEU A 125 -5.09 27.25 12.53
N ASP A 126 -5.97 26.25 12.63
CA ASP A 126 -6.96 26.14 13.70
C ASP A 126 -6.73 24.99 14.71
N ASP A 127 -5.69 24.17 14.53
CA ASP A 127 -5.35 23.03 15.43
C ASP A 127 -4.28 23.40 16.49
N TYR A 128 -4.01 24.69 16.69
CA TYR A 128 -3.03 25.15 17.67
C TYR A 128 -3.58 25.00 19.10
N SER A 129 -3.01 24.07 19.87
CA SER A 129 -3.43 23.75 21.24
C SER A 129 -2.61 24.48 22.33
N GLY A 130 -1.89 25.54 21.97
CA GLY A 130 -1.12 26.32 22.94
C GLY A 130 -2.00 27.10 23.92
N ARG A 131 -1.57 27.21 25.17
CA ARG A 131 -2.26 28.03 26.19
C ARG A 131 -1.94 29.50 25.96
N HIS A 132 -2.97 30.35 25.82
CA HIS A 132 -2.82 31.81 25.75
C HIS A 132 -3.06 32.41 27.14
N THR A 133 -2.01 32.97 27.74
CA THR A 133 -2.07 33.63 29.05
C THR A 133 -2.11 35.15 28.86
N ILE A 134 -3.10 35.80 29.46
CA ILE A 134 -3.27 37.25 29.45
C ILE A 134 -2.74 37.79 30.78
N PHE A 135 -1.86 38.78 30.72
CA PHE A 135 -1.33 39.46 31.90
C PHE A 135 -2.15 40.72 32.19
N VAL A 136 -2.40 40.97 33.47
CA VAL A 136 -3.21 42.09 33.96
C VAL A 136 -2.43 42.79 35.07
N ASP A 137 -2.44 44.13 35.06
CA ASP A 137 -1.56 44.95 35.91
C ASP A 137 -2.07 45.08 37.36
N SER A 138 -3.39 44.94 37.58
CA SER A 138 -3.99 45.03 38.91
C SER A 138 -4.37 43.66 39.47
N GLU A 139 -3.99 43.40 40.71
CA GLU A 139 -4.32 42.16 41.44
C GLU A 139 -5.84 42.03 41.69
N ASP A 140 -6.54 43.16 41.79
CA ASP A 140 -8.00 43.24 41.89
C ASP A 140 -8.70 42.81 40.59
N GLU A 141 -8.12 43.12 39.43
CA GLU A 141 -8.67 42.73 38.13
C GLU A 141 -8.39 41.24 37.82
N SER A 142 -7.22 40.74 38.22
CA SER A 142 -6.85 39.32 38.13
C SER A 142 -7.78 38.44 38.99
N SER A 143 -8.03 38.84 40.23
CA SER A 143 -8.92 38.11 41.14
C SER A 143 -10.39 38.17 40.70
N GLN A 144 -10.85 39.30 40.15
CA GLN A 144 -12.20 39.43 39.57
C GLN A 144 -12.40 38.61 38.30
N ALA A 145 -11.37 38.47 37.46
CA ALA A 145 -11.41 37.62 36.27
C ALA A 145 -11.53 36.12 36.63
N ALA A 146 -10.85 35.68 37.68
CA ALA A 146 -10.86 34.29 38.13
C ALA A 146 -12.14 33.90 38.91
N THR A 147 -12.78 34.85 39.60
CA THR A 147 -13.90 34.58 40.53
C THR A 147 -15.28 34.98 40.01
N ASN A 148 -15.39 36.09 39.27
CA ASN A 148 -16.69 36.75 39.01
C ASN A 148 -17.19 36.63 37.57
N GLY A 149 -16.51 35.89 36.69
CA GLY A 149 -16.93 35.73 35.29
C GLY A 149 -17.04 37.05 34.50
N LYS A 150 -16.49 38.14 35.04
CA LYS A 150 -16.64 39.50 34.50
C LYS A 150 -15.55 39.87 33.48
N PHE A 151 -14.59 38.96 33.25
CA PHE A 151 -13.63 39.10 32.16
C PHE A 151 -14.26 38.62 30.86
N ASN A 152 -14.65 39.56 30.00
CA ASN A 152 -15.20 39.26 28.68
C ASN A 152 -14.10 39.28 27.61
N PRO A 153 -13.65 38.13 27.09
CA PRO A 153 -12.62 38.09 26.06
C PRO A 153 -13.06 38.77 24.74
N ALA A 154 -14.37 38.86 24.46
CA ALA A 154 -14.88 39.53 23.26
C ALA A 154 -14.58 41.04 23.29
N GLU A 155 -14.73 41.66 24.47
CA GLU A 155 -14.44 43.08 24.69
C GLU A 155 -12.94 43.34 24.73
N TYR A 156 -12.16 42.48 25.40
CA TYR A 156 -10.70 42.63 25.48
C TYR A 156 -10.02 42.62 24.10
N PHE A 157 -10.45 41.71 23.20
CA PHE A 157 -9.91 41.63 21.84
C PHE A 157 -10.66 42.51 20.83
N ASP A 158 -11.71 43.22 21.25
CA ASP A 158 -12.66 43.95 20.40
C ASP A 158 -13.08 43.16 19.15
N THR A 159 -13.46 41.91 19.37
CA THR A 159 -13.88 40.96 18.33
C THR A 159 -15.32 40.50 18.56
N ASP A 160 -15.94 39.90 17.54
CA ASP A 160 -17.23 39.23 17.69
C ASP A 160 -17.05 37.88 18.41
N GLU A 161 -18.02 37.48 19.24
CA GLU A 161 -17.97 36.27 20.07
C GLU A 161 -17.72 35.00 19.23
N ARG A 162 -18.23 35.00 17.99
CA ARG A 162 -18.07 33.90 17.02
C ARG A 162 -16.63 33.65 16.58
N LEU A 163 -15.76 34.66 16.68
CA LEU A 163 -14.35 34.57 16.27
C LEU A 163 -13.44 34.09 17.41
N LEU A 164 -13.90 34.16 18.67
CA LEU A 164 -13.12 33.74 19.84
C LEU A 164 -12.79 32.24 19.83
N GLY A 165 -13.65 31.42 19.21
CA GLY A 165 -13.44 29.97 19.10
C GLY A 165 -12.30 29.56 18.14
N ARG A 166 -11.81 30.46 17.29
CA ARG A 166 -10.70 30.20 16.35
C ARG A 166 -9.40 30.70 16.96
N VAL A 167 -8.27 30.09 16.66
CA VAL A 167 -6.97 30.58 17.15
C VAL A 167 -6.35 31.58 16.19
N SER A 168 -6.50 31.34 14.89
CA SER A 168 -5.97 32.18 13.84
C SER A 168 -6.98 33.22 13.33
N ASN A 169 -6.47 34.32 12.76
CA ASN A 169 -7.25 35.31 12.02
C ASN A 169 -8.48 35.87 12.77
N ARG A 170 -8.30 36.31 14.03
CA ARG A 170 -9.30 37.03 14.82
C ARG A 170 -9.30 38.51 14.43
N LEU A 171 -10.22 38.95 13.57
CA LEU A 171 -10.35 40.36 13.15
C LEU A 171 -11.11 41.17 14.20
N THR A 172 -10.68 42.43 14.41
CA THR A 172 -11.43 43.39 15.23
C THR A 172 -12.68 43.88 14.51
N LYS A 173 -13.66 44.42 15.24
CA LYS A 173 -14.93 44.92 14.66
C LYS A 173 -14.69 45.97 13.57
N ASP A 174 -13.71 46.85 13.78
CA ASP A 174 -13.31 47.86 12.81
C ASP A 174 -12.68 47.27 11.54
N GLN A 175 -11.92 46.19 11.66
CA GLN A 175 -11.32 45.48 10.52
C GLN A 175 -12.38 44.71 9.72
N LEU A 176 -13.36 44.14 10.42
CA LEU A 176 -14.51 43.48 9.81
C LEU A 176 -15.34 44.47 8.98
N ALA A 177 -15.58 45.68 9.53
CA ALA A 177 -16.29 46.76 8.85
C ALA A 177 -15.57 47.24 7.57
N LYS A 178 -14.23 47.13 7.52
CA LYS A 178 -13.41 47.47 6.34
C LYS A 178 -13.43 46.41 5.24
N GLY A 179 -14.06 45.25 5.44
CA GLY A 179 -14.41 44.29 4.38
C GLY A 179 -13.23 43.56 3.71
N VAL A 180 -12.04 43.54 4.31
CA VAL A 180 -10.90 42.76 3.80
C VAL A 180 -11.09 41.28 4.19
N ILE A 181 -12.04 40.62 3.54
CA ILE A 181 -12.27 39.18 3.71
C ILE A 181 -11.33 38.45 2.75
N PRO A 182 -10.30 37.74 3.23
CA PRO A 182 -9.51 36.87 2.35
C PRO A 182 -10.42 35.80 1.75
N ALA A 183 -10.28 35.57 0.44
CA ALA A 183 -11.09 34.61 -0.30
C ALA A 183 -11.06 33.23 0.40
N ALA A 184 -12.24 32.63 0.59
CA ALA A 184 -12.36 31.29 1.15
C ALA A 184 -11.58 30.30 0.27
N VAL A 185 -10.61 29.61 0.87
CA VAL A 185 -9.81 28.59 0.18
C VAL A 185 -10.70 27.39 -0.11
N SER A 186 -11.24 27.32 -1.33
CA SER A 186 -11.95 26.13 -1.81
C SER A 186 -10.98 24.97 -2.02
N GLY A 187 -11.32 23.78 -1.52
CA GLY A 187 -10.52 22.55 -1.70
C GLY A 187 -9.65 22.11 -0.52
N ALA A 188 -9.70 22.78 0.63
CA ALA A 188 -9.01 22.34 1.85
C ALA A 188 -9.28 20.87 2.26
N PRO A 189 -10.54 20.35 2.30
CA PRO A 189 -10.78 18.98 2.79
C PRO A 189 -10.16 17.90 1.90
N GLU A 190 -10.07 18.12 0.59
CA GLU A 190 -9.42 17.20 -0.35
C GLU A 190 -7.90 17.15 -0.18
N GLN A 191 -7.28 18.27 0.24
CA GLN A 191 -5.85 18.30 0.53
C GLN A 191 -5.51 17.51 1.81
N TYR A 192 -6.39 17.56 2.82
CA TYR A 192 -6.24 16.74 4.02
C TYR A 192 -6.47 15.24 3.74
N SER A 193 -7.49 14.89 2.95
CA SER A 193 -7.76 13.49 2.58
C SER A 193 -6.59 12.88 1.78
N THR A 194 -6.04 13.64 0.85
CA THR A 194 -4.87 13.23 0.05
C THR A 194 -3.61 13.10 0.92
N LEU A 195 -3.35 14.03 1.84
CA LEU A 195 -2.25 13.92 2.80
C LEU A 195 -2.34 12.64 3.63
N LEU A 196 -3.51 12.34 4.19
CA LEU A 196 -3.74 11.14 4.98
C LEU A 196 -3.53 9.87 4.14
N SER A 197 -4.01 9.87 2.88
CA SER A 197 -3.78 8.76 1.95
C SER A 197 -2.28 8.52 1.68
N LEU A 198 -1.48 9.58 1.59
CA LEU A 198 -0.04 9.47 1.38
C LEU A 198 0.68 8.97 2.64
N GLN A 199 0.27 9.42 3.83
CA GLN A 199 0.83 8.91 5.09
C GLN A 199 0.60 7.41 5.21
N ASN A 200 -0.65 6.97 5.06
CA ASN A 200 -1.00 5.55 5.08
C ASN A 200 -0.24 4.74 4.01
N ARG A 201 0.03 5.33 2.84
CA ARG A 201 0.82 4.68 1.80
C ARG A 201 2.30 4.60 2.17
N ALA A 202 2.88 5.67 2.73
CA ALA A 202 4.27 5.69 3.17
C ALA A 202 4.52 4.67 4.28
N ASP A 203 3.59 4.53 5.23
CA ASP A 203 3.65 3.52 6.29
C ASP A 203 3.64 2.09 5.72
N LYS A 204 2.74 1.80 4.77
CA LYS A 204 2.72 0.51 4.07
C LYS A 204 4.01 0.24 3.29
N LEU A 205 4.55 1.25 2.61
CA LEU A 205 5.82 1.11 1.88
C LEU A 205 6.98 0.84 2.84
N LYS A 206 6.95 1.42 4.04
CA LYS A 206 7.94 1.15 5.10
C LYS A 206 7.86 -0.29 5.61
N GLU A 207 6.67 -0.84 5.79
CA GLU A 207 6.48 -2.25 6.13
C GLU A 207 7.02 -3.19 5.05
N VAL A 208 6.70 -2.91 3.78
CA VAL A 208 7.19 -3.70 2.63
C VAL A 208 8.71 -3.57 2.48
N GLU A 209 9.27 -2.38 2.69
CA GLU A 209 10.73 -2.17 2.66
C GLU A 209 11.43 -3.04 3.72
N ALA A 210 10.92 -3.09 4.95
CA ALA A 210 11.46 -3.95 6.00
C ALA A 210 11.38 -5.45 5.65
N GLU A 211 10.29 -5.89 5.01
CA GLU A 211 10.16 -7.27 4.54
C GLU A 211 11.17 -7.60 3.43
N LEU A 212 11.36 -6.70 2.46
CA LEU A 212 12.32 -6.87 1.37
C LEU A 212 13.77 -6.83 1.86
N GLU A 213 14.09 -5.95 2.81
CA GLU A 213 15.38 -5.91 3.48
C GLU A 213 15.69 -7.24 4.15
N LEU A 214 14.75 -7.76 4.95
CA LEU A 214 14.90 -9.05 5.61
C LEU A 214 15.07 -10.19 4.59
N ARG A 215 14.27 -10.20 3.54
CA ARG A 215 14.37 -11.20 2.47
C ARG A 215 15.74 -11.16 1.77
N LYS A 216 16.24 -9.97 1.46
CA LYS A 216 17.57 -9.76 0.88
C LYS A 216 18.65 -10.26 1.84
N GLU A 217 18.55 -9.95 3.12
CA GLU A 217 19.50 -10.42 4.12
C GLU A 217 19.48 -11.94 4.22
N VAL A 218 18.31 -12.57 4.34
CA VAL A 218 18.12 -14.03 4.36
C VAL A 218 18.76 -14.68 3.12
N ARG A 219 18.62 -14.07 1.95
CA ARG A 219 19.19 -14.56 0.68
C ARG A 219 20.69 -14.27 0.53
N ALA A 220 21.26 -13.32 1.26
CA ALA A 220 22.69 -13.00 1.21
C ALA A 220 23.61 -14.06 1.86
N GLU A 221 23.04 -15.10 2.50
CA GLU A 221 23.75 -16.26 3.07
C GLU A 221 24.96 -15.91 3.97
N ARG A 222 24.90 -14.75 4.64
CA ARG A 222 25.94 -14.33 5.59
C ARG A 222 25.76 -15.09 6.91
N GLY A 223 26.68 -16.02 7.18
CA GLY A 223 26.76 -16.74 8.45
C GLY A 223 25.67 -17.80 8.64
N ARG A 224 25.75 -18.53 9.76
CA ARG A 224 24.77 -19.56 10.14
C ARG A 224 23.54 -18.90 10.75
N ARG A 225 22.34 -19.31 10.31
CA ARG A 225 21.05 -18.74 10.76
C ARG A 225 20.11 -19.84 11.22
N LYS A 226 19.22 -19.49 12.15
CA LYS A 226 18.13 -20.35 12.61
C LYS A 226 16.84 -19.54 12.55
N LYS A 227 15.77 -20.15 12.04
CA LYS A 227 14.43 -19.57 12.12
C LYS A 227 13.94 -19.73 13.56
N MET A 228 13.67 -18.62 14.23
CA MET A 228 12.98 -18.63 15.51
C MET A 228 11.50 -18.34 15.27
N VAL A 229 10.64 -18.99 16.05
CA VAL A 229 9.20 -18.72 16.10
C VAL A 229 8.93 -18.26 17.53
N ASP A 230 8.29 -17.11 17.69
CA ASP A 230 7.95 -16.61 19.02
C ASP A 230 6.75 -17.40 19.58
N ASP A 231 6.93 -18.04 20.74
CA ASP A 231 5.95 -18.93 21.38
C ASP A 231 4.63 -18.23 21.80
N LYS A 232 4.54 -16.90 21.68
CA LYS A 232 3.39 -16.10 22.15
C LYS A 232 2.18 -16.10 21.21
N LYS A 233 2.28 -16.66 20.00
CA LYS A 233 1.14 -16.87 19.09
C LYS A 233 1.02 -18.36 18.82
N GLY A 234 -0.04 -18.97 19.37
CA GLY A 234 -0.30 -20.41 19.24
C GLY A 234 -0.14 -20.92 17.81
N SER A 235 0.51 -22.09 17.70
CA SER A 235 0.71 -22.94 16.52
C SER A 235 0.50 -22.26 15.16
N VAL A 236 1.43 -21.39 14.76
CA VAL A 236 1.49 -20.94 13.36
C VAL A 236 2.44 -21.90 12.63
N ASP A 237 1.96 -22.53 11.56
CA ASP A 237 2.75 -23.38 10.68
C ASP A 237 4.13 -22.75 10.44
N VAL A 238 5.20 -23.48 10.79
CA VAL A 238 6.60 -23.02 10.71
C VAL A 238 6.96 -22.52 9.30
N ALA A 239 6.19 -22.91 8.28
CA ALA A 239 6.31 -22.41 6.91
C ALA A 239 6.03 -20.90 6.77
N ASN A 240 5.05 -20.34 7.50
CA ASN A 240 4.49 -19.00 7.23
C ASN A 240 4.74 -17.95 8.34
N ALA A 241 5.41 -18.30 9.43
CA ALA A 241 5.73 -17.34 10.49
C ALA A 241 6.77 -16.28 10.03
N PRO A 242 6.63 -15.00 10.45
CA PRO A 242 7.56 -13.92 10.11
C PRO A 242 8.96 -14.28 10.62
N ILE A 243 9.94 -14.17 9.73
CA ILE A 243 11.31 -14.58 10.01
C ILE A 243 11.97 -13.44 10.81
N THR A 244 12.40 -13.70 12.04
CA THR A 244 13.34 -12.83 12.76
C THR A 244 14.73 -13.47 12.67
N VAL A 245 15.74 -12.70 12.25
CA VAL A 245 17.13 -13.18 12.12
C VAL A 245 18.01 -12.38 13.07
N GLN A 246 18.60 -13.04 14.08
CA GLN A 246 19.72 -12.47 14.81
C GLN A 246 21.04 -13.06 14.31
N TYR A 247 22.01 -12.19 14.05
CA TYR A 247 23.37 -12.56 13.69
C TYR A 247 24.12 -12.97 14.96
N VAL A 248 24.49 -14.24 15.07
CA VAL A 248 25.37 -14.69 16.16
C VAL A 248 26.81 -14.46 15.74
N SER A 249 27.41 -13.39 16.25
CA SER A 249 28.84 -13.12 16.08
C SER A 249 29.66 -14.28 16.65
N PRO A 250 30.64 -14.83 15.90
CA PRO A 250 31.52 -15.86 16.45
C PRO A 250 32.45 -15.22 17.49
N ILE A 251 32.29 -15.62 18.74
CA ILE A 251 33.25 -15.31 19.81
C ILE A 251 34.58 -15.95 19.41
N ARG A 252 35.54 -15.15 18.93
CA ARG A 252 36.92 -15.58 18.78
C ARG A 252 37.51 -15.74 20.18
N ARG A 253 37.64 -16.99 20.66
CA ARG A 253 38.47 -17.32 21.82
C ARG A 253 39.92 -17.02 21.42
N VAL A 254 40.45 -15.88 21.86
CA VAL A 254 41.88 -15.57 21.77
C VAL A 254 42.58 -16.38 22.86
N GLU A 255 43.29 -17.43 22.48
CA GLU A 255 44.23 -18.09 23.37
C GLU A 255 45.42 -17.15 23.59
N LEU A 256 45.48 -16.51 24.76
CA LEU A 256 46.65 -15.75 25.18
C LEU A 256 47.75 -16.74 25.55
N GLY A 257 48.72 -16.89 24.65
CA GLY A 257 49.97 -17.58 24.91
C GLY A 257 50.73 -16.91 26.04
N LYS A 258 51.20 -17.71 27.00
CA LYS A 258 52.15 -17.32 28.04
C LYS A 258 53.45 -16.87 27.40
N GLY A 259 53.88 -15.63 27.62
CA GLY A 259 55.22 -15.21 27.22
C GLY A 259 55.49 -13.71 27.36
N MET A 260 56.47 -13.41 28.22
CA MET A 260 57.28 -12.20 28.31
C MET A 260 56.72 -10.97 29.02
N ALA A 261 57.42 -10.67 30.12
CA ALA A 261 57.40 -9.45 30.90
C ALA A 261 57.95 -8.25 30.09
N ALA A 262 57.35 -7.08 30.28
CA ALA A 262 58.03 -5.81 30.19
C ALA A 262 57.36 -4.77 31.10
N THR A 263 58.22 -4.05 31.78
CA THR A 263 58.00 -3.13 32.89
C THR A 263 57.57 -1.72 32.47
N VAL A 264 56.67 -1.16 33.27
CA VAL A 264 56.59 0.25 33.72
C VAL A 264 56.36 1.36 32.69
N GLY A 265 55.26 2.11 32.89
CA GLY A 265 55.05 3.44 32.33
C GLY A 265 53.77 4.09 32.84
N ARG A 266 53.85 4.73 34.01
CA ARG A 266 52.82 5.59 34.64
C ARG A 266 52.40 6.76 33.73
N SER A 267 51.11 7.06 33.72
CA SER A 267 50.54 8.41 33.94
C SER A 267 49.01 8.30 33.82
N ASP A 268 48.26 8.19 34.92
CA ASP A 268 47.84 9.27 35.81
C ASP A 268 46.50 9.94 35.41
N TRP A 269 45.51 9.70 36.29
CA TRP A 269 44.39 10.56 36.74
C TRP A 269 43.11 10.64 35.90
N GLY A 270 41.97 10.34 36.55
CA GLY A 270 40.65 10.67 36.00
C GLY A 270 39.42 9.99 36.63
N PHE A 271 39.33 9.99 37.95
CA PHE A 271 38.20 9.58 38.80
C PHE A 271 36.81 9.97 38.24
N PHE A 272 35.86 9.04 38.08
CA PHE A 272 34.43 9.37 38.16
C PHE A 272 33.65 8.32 38.94
N ARG A 273 32.95 8.83 39.97
CA ARG A 273 32.23 8.14 41.02
C ARG A 273 31.06 7.31 40.51
N CYS A 274 30.91 6.14 41.12
CA CYS A 274 29.66 5.40 41.20
C CYS A 274 28.67 6.17 42.08
N GLY A 275 27.47 6.43 41.58
CA GLY A 275 26.36 7.03 42.31
C GLY A 275 25.08 6.31 41.96
N THR A 276 24.68 5.38 42.82
CA THR A 276 23.37 4.73 42.86
C THR A 276 22.34 5.74 43.40
N SER A 277 21.25 5.97 42.67
CA SER A 277 20.06 6.62 43.22
C SER A 277 18.79 5.94 42.72
N ILE A 278 18.00 5.49 43.67
CA ILE A 278 16.65 4.91 43.54
C ILE A 278 15.64 6.06 43.68
N LYS A 279 14.61 6.12 42.83
CA LYS A 279 13.28 6.71 43.11
C LYS A 279 12.28 6.26 42.01
N VAL A 280 11.43 5.27 42.32
CA VAL A 280 10.02 5.35 42.77
C VAL A 280 9.06 5.73 41.62
N ASP A 281 8.34 4.70 41.17
CA ASP A 281 7.15 4.76 40.31
C ASP A 281 5.99 5.45 41.06
N GLU A 282 5.28 6.35 40.38
CA GLU A 282 3.95 6.81 40.80
C GLU A 282 2.89 6.34 39.81
N MET A 283 1.93 5.59 40.36
CA MET A 283 0.69 5.14 39.74
C MET A 283 -0.25 6.33 39.51
N SER A 284 -0.74 6.50 38.28
CA SER A 284 -1.94 7.31 38.01
C SER A 284 -3.12 6.38 37.73
N GLY A 285 -4.05 6.34 38.67
CA GLY A 285 -5.23 5.47 38.66
C GLY A 285 -6.26 5.83 37.59
N CYS A 286 -6.98 4.80 37.16
CA CYS A 286 -8.26 4.90 36.49
C CYS A 286 -9.30 5.51 37.43
N LEU A 287 -9.98 6.56 36.98
CA LEU A 287 -11.23 7.02 37.58
C LEU A 287 -12.30 7.04 36.50
N SER A 288 -13.18 6.07 36.61
CA SER A 288 -14.51 6.02 36.03
C SER A 288 -15.39 7.14 36.59
N LYS A 289 -16.09 7.84 35.72
CA LYS A 289 -17.50 8.22 35.86
C LYS A 289 -18.11 8.32 34.47
#